data_AF-A0A559PLX9-F1
#
_entry.id   AF-A0A559PLX9-F1
#
_cell.length_a   1.000
_cell.length_b   1.000
_cell.length_c   1.000
_cell.angle_alpha   90.00
_cell.angle_beta   90.00
_cell.angle_gamma   90.00
#
_symmetry.space_group_name_H-M   'P 1'
#
loop_
_entity.id
_entity.type
_entity.pdbx_description
1 polymer ?
#
loop_
_entity_poly.entity_id
_entity_poly.type
_entity_poly.pdbx_seq_one_letter_code
_entity_poly.pdbx_strand_id
1 'polypeptide(L)'
;MSTLKNLERLQQLHNLINTETTGSPSELANKMNISERLVYNLIEQLKDFEAAICYSRKSKTYYYCEDFQLEVNISVTVMTNNELTEIFAGSYFLQENTSLQTFYSEQKYISNNKTLICA
;
A
#
# COMPACT_ATOMS: atom_id res chain seq x y z
N MET A 1 13.27 -5.93 10.22
CA MET A 1 12.18 -4.92 10.22
C MET A 1 10.92 -5.58 10.76
N SER A 2 10.04 -4.85 11.43
CA SER A 2 8.69 -5.36 11.72
C SER A 2 7.96 -5.63 10.41
N THR A 3 7.27 -6.77 10.32
CA THR A 3 6.66 -7.28 9.07
C THR A 3 5.57 -6.36 8.54
N LEU A 4 4.69 -5.86 9.41
CA LEU A 4 3.60 -4.96 9.05
C LEU A 4 4.10 -3.66 8.39
N LYS A 5 5.12 -3.02 8.99
CA LYS A 5 5.70 -1.77 8.48
C LYS A 5 6.41 -1.96 7.13
N ASN A 6 6.88 -3.17 6.83
CA ASN A 6 7.46 -3.46 5.52
C ASN A 6 6.36 -3.50 4.45
N LEU A 7 5.23 -4.17 4.73
CA LEU A 7 4.07 -4.19 3.83
C LEU A 7 3.54 -2.79 3.53
N GLU A 8 3.42 -1.93 4.54
CA GLU A 8 3.03 -0.51 4.36
C GLU A 8 3.98 0.23 3.40
N ARG A 9 5.29 0.00 3.53
CA ARG A 9 6.30 0.62 2.68
C ARG A 9 6.28 0.10 1.26
N LEU A 10 6.04 -1.20 1.08
CA LEU A 10 5.89 -1.79 -0.26
C LEU A 10 4.68 -1.19 -0.98
N GLN A 11 3.55 -1.03 -0.28
CA GLN A 11 2.36 -0.39 -0.84
C GLN A 11 2.61 1.10 -1.16
N GLN A 12 3.26 1.83 -0.25
CA GLN A 12 3.64 3.23 -0.50
C GLN A 12 4.57 3.36 -1.71
N LEU A 13 5.59 2.51 -1.81
CA LEU A 13 6.51 2.48 -2.94
C LEU A 13 5.77 2.16 -4.23
N HIS A 14 4.90 1.15 -4.22
CA HIS A 14 4.09 0.77 -5.38
C HIS A 14 3.28 1.96 -5.91
N ASN A 15 2.61 2.71 -5.05
CA ASN A 15 1.85 3.90 -5.45
C ASN A 15 2.73 4.99 -6.06
N LEU A 16 3.95 5.21 -5.53
CA LEU A 16 4.88 6.20 -6.06
C LEU A 16 5.45 5.80 -7.42
N ILE A 17 5.71 4.50 -7.64
CA ILE A 17 6.15 3.96 -8.94
C ILE A 17 5.01 4.04 -9.95
N ASN A 18 3.78 3.67 -9.55
CA ASN A 18 2.60 3.67 -10.42
C ASN A 18 2.24 5.09 -10.90
N THR A 19 2.44 6.10 -10.04
CA THR A 19 2.25 7.51 -10.39
C THR A 19 3.49 8.15 -11.01
N GLU A 20 4.59 7.40 -11.13
CA GLU A 20 5.90 7.88 -11.59
C GLU A 20 6.40 9.13 -10.83
N THR A 21 6.08 9.25 -9.54
CA THR A 21 6.46 10.39 -8.69
C THR A 21 7.56 10.07 -7.68
N THR A 22 8.40 9.07 -7.93
CA THR A 22 9.41 8.65 -6.94
C THR A 22 10.51 9.68 -6.72
N GLY A 23 10.90 10.41 -7.77
CA GLY A 23 12.16 11.16 -7.77
C GLY A 23 13.38 10.22 -7.88
N SER A 24 14.56 10.79 -7.71
CA SER A 24 15.81 10.05 -7.56
C SER A 24 15.81 9.16 -6.32
N PRO A 25 16.67 8.13 -6.22
CA PRO A 25 16.71 7.24 -5.05
C PRO A 25 16.86 7.98 -3.71
N SER A 26 17.64 9.06 -3.68
CA SER A 26 17.81 9.91 -2.49
C SER A 26 16.54 10.70 -2.16
N GLU A 27 15.86 11.27 -3.16
CA GLU A 27 14.59 11.96 -2.98
C GLU A 27 13.48 11.01 -2.52
N LEU A 28 13.42 9.80 -3.09
CA LEU A 28 12.50 8.74 -2.69
C LEU A 28 12.74 8.31 -1.24
N ALA A 29 14.01 8.13 -0.86
CA ALA A 29 14.40 7.80 0.51
C ALA A 29 13.91 8.87 1.50
N ASN A 30 14.10 10.15 1.17
CA ASN A 30 13.61 11.27 1.97
C ASN A 30 12.07 11.31 2.01
N LYS A 31 11.39 11.12 0.88
CA LYS A 31 9.91 11.12 0.78
C LYS A 31 9.29 10.01 1.62
N MET A 32 9.90 8.83 1.65
CA MET A 32 9.45 7.69 2.46
C MET A 32 10.01 7.69 3.89
N ASN A 33 10.86 8.67 4.25
CA ASN A 33 11.57 8.76 5.53
C ASN A 33 12.32 7.45 5.90
N ILE A 34 13.14 6.97 4.96
CA ILE A 34 13.94 5.76 5.10
C ILE A 34 15.35 5.96 4.53
N SER A 35 16.26 5.05 4.84
CA SER A 35 17.59 5.05 4.20
C SER A 35 17.50 4.65 2.72
N GLU A 36 18.38 5.19 1.89
CA GLU A 36 18.49 4.81 0.47
C GLU A 36 18.73 3.30 0.26
N ARG A 37 19.52 2.66 1.15
CA ARG A 37 19.70 1.21 1.15
C ARG A 37 18.37 0.45 1.25
N LEU A 38 17.43 0.95 2.05
CA LEU A 38 16.12 0.31 2.20
C LEU A 38 15.24 0.52 0.97
N VAL A 39 15.36 1.67 0.29
CA VAL A 39 14.69 1.89 -1.00
C VAL A 39 15.09 0.80 -1.99
N TYR A 40 16.39 0.54 -2.16
CA TYR A 40 16.86 -0.53 -3.04
C TYR A 40 16.33 -1.91 -2.60
N ASN A 41 16.33 -2.21 -1.31
CA ASN A 41 15.78 -3.48 -0.80
C ASN A 41 14.27 -3.62 -1.06
N LEU A 42 13.50 -2.53 -0.99
CA LEU A 42 12.06 -2.55 -1.29
C LEU A 42 11.80 -2.74 -2.78
N ILE A 43 12.62 -2.12 -3.64
CA ILE A 43 12.55 -2.31 -5.09
C ILE A 43 12.86 -3.77 -5.46
N GLU A 44 13.91 -4.36 -4.88
CA GLU A 44 14.22 -5.77 -5.11
C GLU A 44 13.10 -6.69 -4.62
N GLN A 45 12.49 -6.41 -3.46
CA GLN A 45 11.32 -7.17 -3.01
C GLN A 45 10.12 -7.10 -3.98
N LEU A 46 9.86 -5.94 -4.60
CA LEU A 46 8.83 -5.85 -5.64
C LEU A 46 9.21 -6.66 -6.89
N LYS A 47 10.49 -6.67 -7.28
CA LYS A 47 10.98 -7.51 -8.39
C LYS A 47 10.87 -9.00 -8.08
N ASP A 48 11.06 -9.40 -6.82
CA ASP A 48 10.83 -10.77 -6.36
C ASP A 48 9.35 -11.19 -6.54
N PHE A 49 8.43 -10.23 -6.60
CA PHE A 49 7.01 -10.44 -6.96
C PHE A 49 6.75 -10.29 -8.47
N GLU A 50 7.79 -10.43 -9.29
CA GLU A 50 7.72 -10.33 -10.75
C GLU A 50 7.40 -8.91 -11.27
N ALA A 51 7.55 -7.87 -10.45
CA ALA A 51 7.38 -6.50 -10.91
C ALA A 51 8.55 -6.06 -11.81
N ALA A 52 8.27 -5.82 -13.09
CA ALA A 52 9.24 -5.27 -14.04
C ALA A 52 9.50 -3.78 -13.77
N ILE A 53 10.38 -3.45 -12.81
CA ILE A 53 10.68 -2.06 -12.43
C ILE A 53 11.90 -1.51 -13.17
N CYS A 54 11.72 -0.35 -13.78
CA CYS A 54 12.73 0.39 -14.54
C CYS A 54 12.97 1.78 -13.94
N TYR A 55 14.16 2.36 -14.16
CA TYR A 55 14.48 3.73 -13.73
C TYR A 55 14.80 4.63 -14.91
N SER A 56 14.05 5.72 -15.08
CA SER A 56 14.32 6.73 -16.09
C SER A 56 15.22 7.82 -15.51
N ARG A 57 16.44 7.93 -16.03
CA ARG A 57 17.37 9.02 -15.65
C ARG A 57 16.89 10.39 -16.11
N LYS A 58 16.11 10.45 -17.19
CA LYS A 58 15.61 11.70 -17.79
C LYS A 58 14.49 12.31 -16.94
N SER A 59 13.50 11.51 -16.56
CA SER A 59 12.39 11.94 -15.69
C SER A 59 12.70 11.79 -14.20
N LYS A 60 13.84 11.20 -13.85
CA LYS A 60 14.27 10.91 -12.48
C LYS A 60 13.18 10.19 -11.69
N THR A 61 12.71 9.07 -12.23
CA THR A 61 11.63 8.34 -11.59
C THR A 61 11.69 6.85 -11.91
N TYR A 62 11.23 6.03 -10.98
CA TYR A 62 10.95 4.63 -11.20
C TYR A 62 9.56 4.48 -11.82
N TYR A 63 9.42 3.52 -12.72
CA TYR A 63 8.18 3.19 -13.40
C TYR A 63 8.12 1.67 -13.67
N TYR A 64 6.92 1.15 -13.90
CA TYR A 64 6.75 -0.23 -14.34
C TYR A 64 6.91 -0.34 -15.84
N CYS A 65 7.79 -1.23 -16.29
CA CYS A 65 8.00 -1.56 -17.70
C CYS A 65 6.88 -2.47 -18.25
N GLU A 66 6.15 -3.16 -17.37
CA GLU A 66 5.02 -4.04 -17.69
C GLU A 66 3.90 -3.81 -16.66
N ASP A 67 2.66 -4.16 -17.00
CA ASP A 67 1.51 -3.98 -16.10
C ASP A 67 1.73 -4.77 -14.81
N PHE A 68 1.69 -4.09 -13.67
CA PHE A 68 1.88 -4.69 -12.36
C PHE A 68 0.95 -4.05 -11.34
N GLN A 69 0.24 -4.87 -10.56
CA GLN A 69 -0.65 -4.44 -9.49
C GLN A 69 -0.30 -5.15 -8.20
N LEU A 70 -0.06 -4.38 -7.14
CA LEU A 70 0.19 -4.92 -5.80
C LEU A 70 -1.06 -4.73 -4.94
N GLU A 71 -1.65 -5.83 -4.48
CA GLU A 71 -2.75 -5.81 -3.51
C GLU A 71 -2.28 -6.38 -2.17
N VAL A 72 -2.45 -5.61 -1.09
CA VAL A 72 -2.08 -6.01 0.28
C VAL A 72 -3.32 -5.98 1.16
N ASN A 73 -3.74 -7.17 1.58
CA ASN A 73 -4.89 -7.35 2.47
C ASN A 73 -4.41 -7.88 3.83
N ILE A 74 -4.71 -7.15 4.91
CA ILE A 74 -4.32 -7.51 6.28
C ILE A 74 -5.59 -7.61 7.13
N SER A 75 -5.83 -8.78 7.73
CA SER A 75 -6.95 -9.01 8.63
C SER A 75 -6.46 -9.51 9.99
N VAL A 76 -7.00 -8.96 11.08
CA VAL A 76 -6.69 -9.40 12.44
C VAL A 76 -7.99 -9.78 13.16
N THR A 77 -8.09 -11.05 13.52
CA THR A 77 -9.23 -11.61 14.27
C THR A 77 -8.76 -12.12 15.62
N VAL A 78 -9.49 -11.80 16.69
CA VAL A 78 -9.25 -12.34 18.03
C VAL A 78 -10.47 -13.12 18.48
N MET A 79 -10.22 -14.32 19.03
CA MET A 79 -11.26 -15.17 19.61
C MET A 79 -11.23 -15.05 21.13
N THR A 80 -12.36 -14.68 21.73
CA THR A 80 -12.54 -14.74 23.19
C THR A 80 -13.86 -15.48 23.46
N ASN A 81 -13.85 -16.44 24.39
CA ASN A 81 -15.07 -17.17 24.82
C ASN A 81 -15.90 -17.80 23.67
N ASN A 82 -15.25 -18.40 22.68
CA ASN A 82 -15.89 -18.97 21.47
C ASN A 82 -16.61 -17.96 20.54
N GLU A 83 -16.46 -16.65 20.77
CA GLU A 83 -16.92 -15.60 19.86
C GLU A 83 -15.73 -15.05 19.05
N LEU A 84 -15.93 -14.92 17.74
CA LEU A 84 -14.96 -14.29 16.82
C LEU A 84 -15.18 -12.77 16.82
N THR A 85 -14.17 -12.02 17.23
CA THR A 85 -14.15 -10.56 17.10
C THR A 85 -13.10 -10.15 16.07
N GLU A 86 -13.55 -9.56 14.97
CA GLU A 86 -12.66 -8.95 13.99
C GLU A 86 -12.18 -7.61 14.54
N ILE A 87 -10.87 -7.47 14.77
CA ILE A 87 -10.29 -6.24 15.31
C ILE A 87 -9.91 -5.29 14.17
N PHE A 88 -9.45 -5.84 13.03
CA PHE A 88 -9.03 -5.06 11.88
C PHE A 88 -9.42 -5.75 10.57
N ALA A 89 -10.19 -5.03 9.76
CA ALA A 89 -10.73 -5.43 8.46
C ALA A 89 -10.48 -4.32 7.40
N GLY A 90 -9.26 -3.80 7.34
CA GLY A 90 -8.97 -2.61 6.53
C GLY A 90 -7.67 -2.76 5.74
N SER A 91 -7.68 -2.25 4.51
CA SER A 91 -6.46 -1.92 3.78
C SER A 91 -5.84 -0.66 4.40
N TYR A 92 -4.54 -0.69 4.69
CA TYR A 92 -3.78 0.47 5.20
C TYR A 92 -3.64 1.51 4.07
N PHE A 93 -4.70 2.29 3.80
CA PHE A 93 -4.60 3.44 2.91
C PHE A 93 -3.89 4.60 3.62
N LEU A 94 -2.70 4.96 3.14
CA LEU A 94 -2.06 6.24 3.48
C LEU A 94 -2.85 7.38 2.81
N GLN A 95 -3.22 8.39 3.61
CA GLN A 95 -3.92 9.59 3.17
C GLN A 95 -3.29 10.19 1.91
N GLU A 96 -4.07 10.33 0.85
CA GLU A 96 -3.76 11.28 -0.20
C GLU A 96 -3.91 12.70 0.38
N ASN A 97 -2.81 13.45 0.43
CA ASN A 97 -2.85 14.89 0.62
C ASN A 97 -3.45 15.54 -0.63
N THR A 98 -4.76 15.45 -0.79
CA THR A 98 -5.49 16.23 -1.80
C THR A 98 -6.04 17.46 -1.11
N SER A 99 -5.31 18.57 -1.23
CA SER A 99 -5.74 19.86 -0.72
C SER A 99 -6.98 20.35 -1.49
N LEU A 100 -8.12 20.24 -0.80
CA LEU A 100 -9.38 21.00 -0.92
C LEU A 100 -10.25 20.77 -2.18
N GLN A 101 -11.41 20.14 -1.98
CA GLN A 101 -12.67 20.88 -1.77
C GLN A 101 -13.69 19.99 -1.04
N THR A 102 -13.97 20.38 0.20
CA THR A 102 -15.15 20.03 0.98
C THR A 102 -16.40 20.33 0.15
N PHE A 103 -17.31 19.36 -0.03
CA PHE A 103 -18.77 19.54 0.05
C PHE A 103 -19.47 18.17 0.12
N TYR A 104 -20.22 17.97 1.22
CA TYR A 104 -21.31 17.01 1.47
C TYR A 104 -21.03 15.50 1.73
N SER A 105 -21.11 15.18 3.04
CA SER A 105 -21.90 14.10 3.67
C SER A 105 -22.27 12.85 2.88
N GLU A 106 -21.70 11.69 3.27
CA GLU A 106 -22.41 10.61 3.99
C GLU A 106 -21.40 9.49 4.29
N GLN A 107 -21.29 9.09 5.56
CA GLN A 107 -20.61 7.87 5.93
C GLN A 107 -21.40 6.69 5.34
N LYS A 108 -20.85 6.01 4.34
CA LYS A 108 -21.37 4.71 3.91
C LYS A 108 -20.33 3.65 4.23
N TYR A 109 -20.33 3.23 5.50
CA TYR A 109 -19.81 1.94 5.91
C TYR A 109 -20.55 0.88 5.09
N ILE A 110 -19.86 0.19 4.18
CA ILE A 110 -20.39 -1.02 3.57
C ILE A 110 -20.26 -2.12 4.62
N SER A 111 -21.28 -2.26 5.44
CA SER A 111 -21.51 -3.46 6.24
C SER A 111 -21.86 -4.61 5.28
N ASN A 112 -20.95 -5.56 5.10
CA ASN A 112 -21.29 -6.84 4.48
C ASN A 112 -21.93 -7.75 5.55
N ASN A 113 -23.24 -7.63 5.71
CA ASN A 113 -24.06 -8.70 6.29
C ASN A 113 -24.73 -9.49 5.16
N LYS A 114 -24.25 -10.71 4.91
CA LYS A 114 -25.04 -11.76 4.26
C LYS A 114 -24.65 -13.13 4.80
N THR A 115 -25.12 -13.43 6.02
CA THR A 115 -25.38 -14.82 6.40
C THR A 115 -26.70 -15.22 5.76
N LEU A 116 -26.62 -15.97 4.66
CA LEU A 116 -27.77 -16.68 4.10
C LEU A 116 -28.00 -17.92 4.96
N ILE A 117 -29.11 -17.90 5.70
CA ILE A 117 -29.73 -19.09 6.27
C ILE A 117 -30.52 -19.76 5.13
N CYS A 118 -30.12 -20.98 4.76
CA CYS A 118 -30.92 -22.05 4.10
C CYS A 118 -30.14 -23.36 4.37
N ALA A 119 -30.69 -24.48 4.82
CA ALA A 119 -32.06 -25.02 4.76
C ALA A 119 -32.48 -25.66 6.08
#